data_AF-A0A9N9N2R9-F1
#
_entry.id   AF-A0A9N9N2R9-F1
#
_cell.length_a   1.000
_cell.length_b   1.000
_cell.length_c   1.000
_cell.angle_alpha   90.00
_cell.angle_beta   90.00
_cell.angle_gamma   90.00
#
_symmetry.space_group_name_H-M   'P 1'
#
loop_
_entity.id
_entity.type
_entity.pdbx_description
1 polymer ?
#
loop_
_entity_poly.entity_id
_entity_poly.type
_entity_poly.pdbx_seq_one_letter_code
_entity_poly.pdbx_strand_id
1 'polypeptide(L)'
;LIATKTPRVRNLRVIKKETLKLMEVYITKSEETSQIITHLMPPLLSAVLIDYNNNVEQARDAEVLSSMANIIAKLGPGITNEVPAILNAVFECTLNMINKDFSEYPEHRVGFFKLLRAINQHCFPALLTLPPAQFKLIMDSIVWAFKHTMRDIADTGLNICLELINNICMQDPATANMFYQQYFLTLVADVLFVLADTDHKSGFKMQCSVLQRMFNLVETGAVQSPLFNPTEVSDPNMTNQRFLREYVMNILHNAFPHLQSVQVHSFVIGLFELNQDTTKFKLHLRDFLIQLKEFAGDNADLYLEEREAEAEQRKKTEMENALKIPGLVKPSDLPMEDE
;
A
#
# COMPACT_ATOMS: atom_id res chain seq x y z
N LEU A 1 19.27 19.57 -21.35
CA LEU A 1 19.02 19.51 -19.89
C LEU A 1 18.94 20.88 -19.18
N ILE A 2 19.25 22.03 -19.82
CA ILE A 2 19.11 23.38 -19.20
C ILE A 2 17.72 24.00 -19.46
N ALA A 3 17.06 23.64 -20.57
CA ALA A 3 15.80 24.25 -21.00
C ALA A 3 14.67 24.14 -19.95
N THR A 4 14.52 23.00 -19.28
CA THR A 4 13.49 22.75 -18.25
C THR A 4 13.62 23.65 -17.02
N LYS A 5 14.81 24.25 -16.81
CA LYS A 5 15.07 25.19 -15.71
C LYS A 5 14.82 26.66 -16.11
N THR A 6 14.55 26.94 -17.39
CA THR A 6 14.28 28.30 -17.86
C THR A 6 12.89 28.80 -17.41
N PRO A 7 12.71 30.11 -17.17
CA PRO A 7 11.41 30.67 -16.80
C PRO A 7 10.31 30.35 -17.81
N ARG A 8 10.64 30.36 -19.12
CA ARG A 8 9.68 30.05 -20.19
C ARG A 8 9.11 28.63 -20.06
N VAL A 9 9.97 27.62 -19.91
CA VAL A 9 9.51 26.23 -19.81
C VAL A 9 8.77 25.99 -18.49
N ARG A 10 9.23 26.61 -17.39
CA ARG A 10 8.50 26.57 -16.11
C ARG A 10 7.09 27.14 -16.25
N ASN A 11 6.92 28.29 -16.90
CA ASN A 11 5.61 28.90 -17.10
C ASN A 11 4.68 28.02 -17.97
N LEU A 12 5.21 27.37 -19.02
CA LEU A 12 4.43 26.43 -19.83
C LEU A 12 3.98 25.21 -19.02
N ARG A 13 4.84 24.68 -18.15
CA ARG A 13 4.47 23.58 -17.24
C ARG A 13 3.41 23.99 -16.22
N VAL A 14 3.47 25.22 -15.71
CA VAL A 14 2.41 25.77 -14.85
C VAL A 14 1.06 25.80 -15.58
N ILE A 15 1.03 26.20 -16.87
CA ILE A 15 -0.20 26.19 -17.66
C ILE A 15 -0.77 24.77 -17.80
N LYS A 16 0.08 23.76 -18.07
CA LYS A 16 -0.34 22.36 -18.13
C LYS A 16 -0.93 21.89 -16.80
N LYS A 17 -0.23 22.19 -15.71
CA LYS A 17 -0.62 21.84 -14.34
C LYS A 17 -1.98 22.44 -13.96
N GLU A 18 -2.18 23.74 -14.15
CA GLU A 18 -3.43 24.40 -13.79
C GLU A 18 -4.60 23.96 -14.68
N THR A 19 -4.35 23.71 -15.97
CA THR A 19 -5.34 23.10 -16.87
C THR A 19 -5.76 21.73 -16.36
N LEU A 20 -4.81 20.87 -16.04
CA LEU A 20 -5.10 19.52 -15.54
C LEU A 20 -5.87 19.54 -14.21
N LYS A 21 -5.48 20.44 -13.30
CA LYS A 21 -6.15 20.61 -12.01
C LYS A 21 -7.60 21.07 -12.18
N LEU A 22 -7.87 22.00 -13.10
CA LEU A 22 -9.23 22.42 -13.43
C LEU A 22 -10.07 21.24 -13.94
N MET A 23 -9.51 20.44 -14.86
CA MET A 23 -10.18 19.24 -15.39
C MET A 23 -10.46 18.21 -14.28
N GLU A 24 -9.49 17.95 -13.41
CA GLU A 24 -9.64 17.06 -12.27
C GLU A 24 -10.76 17.53 -11.34
N VAL A 25 -10.79 18.82 -10.97
CA VAL A 25 -11.84 19.38 -10.10
C VAL A 25 -13.21 19.25 -10.75
N TYR A 26 -13.32 19.57 -12.04
CA TYR A 26 -14.57 19.42 -12.78
C TYR A 26 -15.07 17.97 -12.77
N ILE A 27 -14.18 17.01 -13.07
CA ILE A 27 -14.52 15.57 -13.09
C ILE A 27 -14.93 15.08 -11.69
N THR A 28 -14.15 15.41 -10.66
CA THR A 28 -14.38 14.94 -9.29
C THR A 28 -15.66 15.49 -8.68
N LYS A 29 -16.06 16.71 -9.06
CA LYS A 29 -17.29 17.36 -8.58
C LYS A 29 -18.53 17.09 -9.43
N SER A 30 -18.38 16.51 -10.61
CA SER A 30 -19.53 16.20 -11.47
C SER A 30 -20.37 15.04 -10.94
N GLU A 31 -21.68 15.14 -11.11
CA GLU A 31 -22.65 14.08 -10.84
C GLU A 31 -22.85 13.18 -12.08
N GLU A 32 -22.78 13.76 -13.27
CA GLU A 32 -22.98 13.09 -14.56
C GLU A 32 -21.69 12.40 -15.06
N THR A 33 -21.31 11.29 -14.41
CA THR A 33 -20.06 10.57 -14.71
C THR A 33 -20.07 9.88 -16.07
N SER A 34 -21.23 9.41 -16.55
CA SER A 34 -21.36 8.75 -17.85
C SER A 34 -20.92 9.64 -19.02
N GLN A 35 -21.36 10.90 -19.04
CA GLN A 35 -20.98 11.85 -20.09
C GLN A 35 -19.49 12.18 -20.05
N ILE A 36 -18.92 12.29 -18.84
CA ILE A 36 -17.47 12.48 -18.66
C ILE A 36 -16.70 11.31 -19.24
N ILE A 37 -17.10 10.08 -18.91
CA ILE A 37 -16.44 8.87 -19.40
C ILE A 37 -16.49 8.81 -20.93
N THR A 38 -17.65 9.08 -21.54
CA THR A 38 -17.80 8.96 -22.99
C THR A 38 -17.14 10.10 -23.77
N HIS A 39 -17.24 11.35 -23.30
CA HIS A 39 -16.88 12.52 -24.11
C HIS A 39 -15.62 13.23 -23.65
N LEU A 40 -15.27 13.18 -22.36
CA LEU A 40 -14.16 13.94 -21.79
C LEU A 40 -12.91 13.09 -21.57
N MET A 41 -13.08 11.83 -21.15
CA MET A 41 -11.95 10.96 -20.84
C MET A 41 -11.07 10.65 -22.06
N PRO A 42 -11.60 10.24 -23.24
CA PRO A 42 -10.75 9.94 -24.39
C PRO A 42 -9.86 11.11 -24.85
N PRO A 43 -10.36 12.35 -25.03
CA PRO A 43 -9.49 13.47 -25.41
C PRO A 43 -8.52 13.87 -24.29
N LEU A 44 -8.90 13.74 -23.02
CA LEU A 44 -8.00 14.03 -21.89
C LEU A 44 -6.82 13.04 -21.85
N LEU A 45 -7.10 11.74 -21.92
CA LEU A 45 -6.07 10.70 -21.86
C LEU A 45 -5.12 10.79 -23.06
N SER A 46 -5.67 10.95 -24.28
CA SER A 46 -4.83 11.08 -25.49
C SER A 46 -3.89 12.29 -25.43
N ALA A 47 -4.35 13.42 -24.87
CA ALA A 47 -3.52 14.63 -24.74
C ALA A 47 -2.45 14.50 -23.65
N VAL A 48 -2.77 13.86 -22.52
CA VAL A 48 -1.92 13.86 -21.32
C VAL A 48 -0.95 12.68 -21.29
N LEU A 49 -1.41 11.47 -21.62
CA LEU A 49 -0.63 10.24 -21.41
C LEU A 49 0.59 10.16 -22.35
N ILE A 50 0.38 10.44 -23.64
CA ILE A 50 1.45 10.40 -24.64
C ILE A 50 2.47 11.52 -24.38
N ASP A 51 1.99 12.72 -24.02
CA ASP A 51 2.87 13.82 -23.63
C ASP A 51 3.72 13.48 -22.40
N TYR A 52 3.13 12.88 -21.36
CA TYR A 52 3.88 12.44 -20.18
C TYR A 52 4.96 11.41 -20.54
N ASN A 53 4.62 10.38 -21.32
CA ASN A 53 5.57 9.33 -21.68
C ASN A 53 6.76 9.87 -22.49
N ASN A 54 6.48 10.69 -23.51
CA ASN A 54 7.48 11.22 -24.44
C ASN A 54 8.34 12.35 -23.85
N ASN A 55 7.92 12.96 -22.74
CA ASN A 55 8.71 13.99 -22.08
C ASN A 55 9.96 13.39 -21.40
N VAL A 56 11.04 14.18 -21.36
CA VAL A 56 12.22 13.87 -20.55
C VAL A 56 11.86 13.86 -19.06
N GLU A 57 12.61 13.12 -18.24
CA GLU A 57 12.33 12.93 -16.81
C GLU A 57 12.03 14.26 -16.07
N GLN A 58 12.82 15.32 -16.30
CA GLN A 58 12.65 16.61 -15.62
C GLN A 58 11.45 17.44 -16.13
N ALA A 59 10.82 17.03 -17.23
CA ALA A 59 9.65 17.70 -17.83
C ALA A 59 8.35 16.93 -17.59
N ARG A 60 8.41 15.73 -17.01
CA ARG A 60 7.23 14.98 -16.58
C ARG A 60 6.60 15.64 -15.36
N ASP A 61 5.33 15.97 -15.44
CA ASP A 61 4.59 16.64 -14.37
C ASP A 61 3.95 15.60 -13.44
N ALA A 62 4.32 15.59 -12.15
CA ALA A 62 3.82 14.62 -11.17
C ALA A 62 2.29 14.70 -10.97
N GLU A 63 1.71 15.87 -11.26
CA GLU A 63 0.27 16.08 -11.22
C GLU A 63 -0.49 15.16 -12.18
N VAL A 64 0.12 14.72 -13.28
CA VAL A 64 -0.50 13.71 -14.16
C VAL A 64 -0.85 12.45 -13.36
N LEU A 65 0.07 11.95 -12.55
CA LEU A 65 -0.14 10.74 -11.74
C LEU A 65 -1.22 10.97 -10.69
N SER A 66 -1.15 12.08 -9.97
CA SER A 66 -2.10 12.42 -8.90
C SER A 66 -3.50 12.69 -9.41
N SER A 67 -3.64 13.37 -10.55
CA SER A 67 -4.94 13.63 -11.19
C SER A 67 -5.54 12.35 -11.74
N MET A 68 -4.75 11.47 -12.38
CA MET A 68 -5.25 10.16 -12.81
C MET A 68 -5.74 9.33 -11.62
N ALA A 69 -5.04 9.37 -10.48
CA ALA A 69 -5.48 8.69 -9.26
C ALA A 69 -6.85 9.21 -8.77
N ASN A 70 -7.02 10.54 -8.73
CA ASN A 70 -8.27 11.17 -8.29
C ASN A 70 -9.43 10.91 -9.27
N ILE A 71 -9.15 10.91 -10.57
CA ILE A 71 -10.14 10.57 -11.61
C ILE A 71 -10.56 9.10 -11.50
N ILE A 72 -9.63 8.18 -11.27
CA ILE A 72 -9.92 6.76 -11.03
C ILE A 72 -10.74 6.56 -9.76
N ALA A 73 -10.40 7.27 -8.68
CA ALA A 73 -11.21 7.21 -7.46
C ALA A 73 -12.66 7.69 -7.66
N LYS A 74 -12.87 8.67 -8.55
CA LYS A 74 -14.21 9.19 -8.86
C LYS A 74 -15.00 8.32 -9.83
N LEU A 75 -14.37 7.88 -10.93
CA LEU A 75 -15.07 7.19 -12.03
C LEU A 75 -15.09 5.67 -11.84
N GLY A 76 -14.13 5.14 -11.08
CA GLY A 76 -14.02 3.75 -10.68
C GLY A 76 -14.22 2.78 -11.84
N PRO A 77 -15.14 1.80 -11.72
CA PRO A 77 -15.36 0.77 -12.74
C PRO A 77 -15.58 1.30 -14.16
N GLY A 78 -16.13 2.51 -14.30
CA GLY A 78 -16.44 3.13 -15.59
C GLY A 78 -15.22 3.44 -16.47
N ILE A 79 -14.01 3.46 -15.91
CA ILE A 79 -12.76 3.65 -16.68
C ILE A 79 -11.78 2.48 -16.54
N THR A 80 -12.24 1.31 -16.08
CA THR A 80 -11.39 0.11 -15.92
C THR A 80 -10.69 -0.27 -17.22
N ASN A 81 -11.36 -0.11 -18.37
CA ASN A 81 -10.81 -0.42 -19.69
C ASN A 81 -9.69 0.55 -20.14
N GLU A 82 -9.60 1.72 -19.51
CA GLU A 82 -8.57 2.73 -19.80
C GLU A 82 -7.31 2.53 -18.96
N VAL A 83 -7.39 1.77 -17.85
CA VAL A 83 -6.27 1.52 -16.93
C VAL A 83 -5.03 0.94 -17.63
N PRO A 84 -5.14 -0.05 -18.54
CA PRO A 84 -3.97 -0.52 -19.28
C PRO A 84 -3.27 0.59 -20.08
N ALA A 85 -4.02 1.49 -20.72
CA ALA A 85 -3.45 2.61 -21.45
C ALA A 85 -2.74 3.61 -20.52
N ILE A 86 -3.34 3.90 -19.37
CA ILE A 86 -2.73 4.73 -18.31
C ILE A 86 -1.42 4.12 -17.84
N LEU A 87 -1.42 2.84 -17.45
CA LEU A 87 -0.23 2.15 -16.96
C LEU A 87 0.88 2.08 -18.02
N ASN A 88 0.55 1.74 -19.27
CA ASN A 88 1.53 1.72 -20.35
C ASN A 88 2.22 3.08 -20.56
N ALA A 89 1.49 4.19 -20.38
CA ALA A 89 2.04 5.52 -20.55
C ALA A 89 2.90 5.99 -19.37
N VAL A 90 2.51 5.67 -18.13
CA VAL A 90 3.11 6.31 -16.95
C VAL A 90 3.92 5.38 -16.07
N PHE A 91 3.70 4.06 -16.12
CA PHE A 91 4.22 3.15 -15.09
C PHE A 91 5.75 3.00 -15.15
N GLU A 92 6.28 2.39 -16.21
CA GLU A 92 7.72 2.08 -16.28
C GLU A 92 8.59 3.34 -16.33
N CYS A 93 8.14 4.36 -17.07
CA CYS A 93 8.89 5.59 -17.23
C CYS A 93 8.98 6.39 -15.91
N THR A 94 7.98 6.28 -15.03
CA THR A 94 8.01 6.87 -13.68
C THR A 94 8.78 5.98 -12.71
N LEU A 95 8.61 4.65 -12.79
CA LEU A 95 9.35 3.71 -11.93
C LEU A 95 10.86 3.92 -12.09
N ASN A 96 11.34 4.06 -13.33
CA ASN A 96 12.74 4.37 -13.66
C ASN A 96 13.23 5.74 -13.15
N MET A 97 12.34 6.65 -12.79
CA MET A 97 12.71 7.93 -12.16
C MET A 97 12.85 7.77 -10.65
N ILE A 98 11.93 7.05 -10.02
CA ILE A 98 11.82 7.01 -8.55
C ILE A 98 12.67 5.92 -7.89
N ASN A 99 13.11 4.90 -8.65
CA ASN A 99 13.84 3.74 -8.14
C ASN A 99 15.38 3.89 -8.14
N LYS A 100 15.92 4.98 -8.70
CA LYS A 100 17.38 5.22 -8.77
C LYS A 100 17.93 5.93 -7.53
N ASP A 101 17.18 6.89 -6.99
CA ASP A 101 17.55 7.73 -5.86
C ASP A 101 16.33 7.96 -4.96
N PHE A 102 16.49 7.78 -3.65
CA PHE A 102 15.41 7.91 -2.66
C PHE A 102 15.00 9.37 -2.36
N SER A 103 15.81 10.34 -2.78
CA SER A 103 15.62 11.79 -2.55
C SER A 103 15.07 12.51 -3.77
N GLU A 104 15.37 12.05 -4.99
CA GLU A 104 14.87 12.68 -6.21
C GLU A 104 13.39 12.33 -6.47
N TYR A 105 12.69 13.25 -7.15
CA TYR A 105 11.29 13.12 -7.58
C TYR A 105 10.27 12.69 -6.48
N PRO A 106 10.24 13.35 -5.30
CA PRO A 106 9.33 12.97 -4.23
C PRO A 106 7.85 13.10 -4.62
N GLU A 107 7.50 14.12 -5.40
CA GLU A 107 6.13 14.33 -5.90
C GLU A 107 5.69 13.20 -6.84
N HIS A 108 6.57 12.74 -7.74
CA HIS A 108 6.29 11.61 -8.62
C HIS A 108 6.12 10.32 -7.82
N ARG A 109 6.92 10.12 -6.77
CA ARG A 109 6.82 8.94 -5.90
C ARG A 109 5.47 8.89 -5.20
N VAL A 110 5.03 9.99 -4.60
CA VAL A 110 3.71 10.10 -3.97
C VAL A 110 2.60 9.88 -5.00
N GLY A 111 2.68 10.56 -6.15
CA GLY A 111 1.69 10.43 -7.22
C GLY A 111 1.60 9.01 -7.79
N PHE A 112 2.72 8.33 -7.94
CA PHE A 112 2.82 6.96 -8.46
C PHE A 112 2.12 5.96 -7.55
N PHE A 113 2.43 5.96 -6.25
CA PHE A 113 1.78 5.04 -5.32
C PHE A 113 0.33 5.41 -5.04
N LYS A 114 -0.03 6.71 -5.08
CA LYS A 114 -1.42 7.14 -5.05
C LYS A 114 -2.21 6.58 -6.24
N LEU A 115 -1.63 6.61 -7.44
CA LEU A 115 -2.24 6.02 -8.65
C LEU A 115 -2.40 4.51 -8.51
N LEU A 116 -1.37 3.79 -8.08
CA LEU A 116 -1.46 2.33 -7.89
C LEU A 116 -2.51 1.95 -6.86
N ARG A 117 -2.58 2.68 -5.75
CA ARG A 117 -3.62 2.47 -4.73
C ARG A 117 -5.02 2.69 -5.30
N ALA A 118 -5.24 3.79 -6.03
CA ALA A 118 -6.53 4.08 -6.64
C ALA A 118 -6.97 2.99 -7.65
N ILE A 119 -6.04 2.50 -8.49
CA ILE A 119 -6.32 1.39 -9.41
C ILE A 119 -6.69 0.14 -8.63
N ASN A 120 -5.93 -0.21 -7.59
CA ASN A 120 -6.20 -1.38 -6.75
C ASN A 120 -7.58 -1.28 -6.07
N GLN A 121 -7.96 -0.13 -5.54
CA GLN A 121 -9.22 0.06 -4.82
C GLN A 121 -10.45 0.11 -5.74
N HIS A 122 -10.34 0.72 -6.93
CA HIS A 122 -11.51 1.08 -7.74
C HIS A 122 -11.58 0.39 -9.10
N CYS A 123 -10.47 -0.15 -9.58
CA CYS A 123 -10.34 -0.80 -10.90
C CYS A 123 -9.55 -2.11 -10.82
N PHE A 124 -9.66 -2.86 -9.71
CA PHE A 124 -8.94 -4.11 -9.51
C PHE A 124 -9.01 -5.11 -10.69
N PRO A 125 -10.16 -5.28 -11.39
CA PRO A 125 -10.22 -6.18 -12.54
C PRO A 125 -9.22 -5.85 -13.64
N ALA A 126 -8.83 -4.57 -13.81
CA ALA A 126 -7.80 -4.19 -14.78
C ALA A 126 -6.42 -4.72 -14.42
N LEU A 127 -6.11 -4.93 -13.14
CA LEU A 127 -4.83 -5.51 -12.73
C LEU A 127 -4.75 -6.99 -13.10
N LEU A 128 -5.88 -7.71 -13.08
CA LEU A 128 -5.95 -9.13 -13.41
C LEU A 128 -5.80 -9.39 -14.92
N THR A 129 -6.05 -8.39 -15.77
CA THR A 129 -5.88 -8.51 -17.23
C THR A 129 -4.47 -8.14 -17.68
N LEU A 130 -3.61 -7.67 -16.79
CA LEU A 130 -2.23 -7.33 -17.13
C LEU A 130 -1.41 -8.57 -17.49
N PRO A 131 -0.45 -8.45 -18.42
CA PRO A 131 0.54 -9.48 -18.64
C PRO A 131 1.29 -9.83 -17.34
N PRO A 132 1.68 -11.09 -17.11
CA PRO A 132 2.32 -11.52 -15.86
C PRO A 132 3.58 -10.70 -15.50
N ALA A 133 4.36 -10.28 -16.50
CA ALA A 133 5.55 -9.45 -16.28
C ALA A 133 5.19 -8.05 -15.75
N GLN A 134 4.12 -7.43 -16.26
CA GLN A 134 3.67 -6.12 -15.78
C GLN A 134 3.09 -6.22 -14.38
N PHE A 135 2.28 -7.25 -14.10
CA PHE A 135 1.77 -7.49 -12.75
C PHE A 135 2.91 -7.72 -11.75
N LYS A 136 3.95 -8.47 -12.14
CA LYS A 136 5.16 -8.63 -11.31
C LYS A 136 5.83 -7.30 -11.01
N LEU A 137 5.96 -6.38 -11.97
CA LEU A 137 6.53 -5.06 -11.70
C LEU A 137 5.69 -4.24 -10.71
N ILE A 138 4.37 -4.40 -10.72
CA ILE A 138 3.48 -3.79 -9.70
C ILE A 138 3.79 -4.38 -8.33
N MET A 139 3.89 -5.71 -8.21
CA MET A 139 4.25 -6.37 -6.95
C MET A 139 5.63 -5.92 -6.45
N ASP A 140 6.64 -5.88 -7.31
CA ASP A 140 7.99 -5.42 -6.97
C ASP A 140 7.97 -3.95 -6.52
N SER A 141 7.13 -3.11 -7.13
CA SER A 141 6.95 -1.71 -6.74
C SER A 141 6.31 -1.56 -5.36
N ILE A 142 5.32 -2.40 -5.03
CA ILE A 142 4.69 -2.44 -3.70
C ILE A 142 5.71 -2.85 -2.63
N VAL A 143 6.51 -3.89 -2.91
CA VAL A 143 7.59 -4.34 -2.02
C VAL A 143 8.63 -3.25 -1.82
N TRP A 144 9.03 -2.57 -2.90
CA TRP A 144 9.94 -1.44 -2.82
C TRP A 144 9.37 -0.29 -1.96
N ALA A 145 8.06 -0.01 -2.09
CA ALA A 145 7.40 1.04 -1.33
C ALA A 145 7.42 0.76 0.16
N PHE A 146 6.99 -0.42 0.61
CA PHE A 146 6.93 -0.72 2.05
C PHE A 146 8.32 -0.91 2.70
N LYS A 147 9.38 -1.10 1.89
CA LYS A 147 10.78 -1.10 2.31
C LYS A 147 11.41 0.30 2.31
N HIS A 148 10.67 1.32 1.90
CA HIS A 148 11.20 2.68 1.75
C HIS A 148 11.50 3.34 3.12
N THR A 149 12.50 4.22 3.16
CA THR A 149 12.91 4.94 4.38
C THR A 149 11.94 6.05 4.79
N MET A 150 11.38 6.77 3.81
CA MET A 150 10.25 7.69 4.06
C MET A 150 8.99 6.96 4.53
N ARG A 151 8.58 7.27 5.77
CA ARG A 151 7.40 6.73 6.45
C ARG A 151 6.13 6.75 5.59
N ASP A 152 5.77 7.89 5.01
CA ASP A 152 4.53 8.02 4.24
C ASP A 152 4.46 7.08 3.03
N ILE A 153 5.61 6.82 2.38
CA ILE A 153 5.70 5.88 1.26
C ILE A 153 5.63 4.44 1.76
N ALA A 154 6.31 4.14 2.86
CA ALA A 154 6.27 2.82 3.48
C ALA A 154 4.85 2.43 3.90
N ASP A 155 4.16 3.33 4.60
CA ASP A 155 2.78 3.13 5.04
C ASP A 155 1.84 3.00 3.85
N THR A 156 2.01 3.81 2.80
CA THR A 156 1.23 3.68 1.57
C THR A 156 1.46 2.30 0.91
N GLY A 157 2.70 1.83 0.86
CA GLY A 157 3.04 0.50 0.34
C GLY A 157 2.36 -0.65 1.10
N LEU A 158 2.38 -0.60 2.44
CA LEU A 158 1.71 -1.60 3.28
C LEU A 158 0.19 -1.57 3.12
N ASN A 159 -0.40 -0.37 2.99
CA ASN A 159 -1.84 -0.23 2.70
C ASN A 159 -2.20 -0.86 1.36
N ILE A 160 -1.46 -0.56 0.29
CA ILE A 160 -1.70 -1.16 -1.04
C ILE A 160 -1.56 -2.68 -0.96
N CYS A 161 -0.55 -3.19 -0.25
CA CYS A 161 -0.34 -4.62 -0.07
C CYS A 161 -1.54 -5.29 0.61
N LEU A 162 -2.02 -4.73 1.73
CA LEU A 162 -3.18 -5.26 2.45
C LEU A 162 -4.45 -5.24 1.58
N GLU A 163 -4.71 -4.14 0.90
CA GLU A 163 -5.86 -3.97 0.01
C GLU A 163 -5.80 -4.97 -1.16
N LEU A 164 -4.62 -5.16 -1.75
CA LEU A 164 -4.41 -6.10 -2.85
C LEU A 164 -4.68 -7.54 -2.40
N ILE A 165 -4.16 -7.96 -1.24
CA ILE A 165 -4.41 -9.28 -0.67
C ILE A 165 -5.92 -9.48 -0.44
N ASN A 166 -6.62 -8.46 0.07
CA ASN A 166 -8.06 -8.52 0.28
C ASN A 166 -8.83 -8.63 -1.04
N ASN A 167 -8.44 -7.87 -2.06
CA ASN A 167 -9.05 -7.94 -3.39
C ASN A 167 -8.85 -9.31 -4.05
N ILE A 168 -7.64 -9.90 -3.94
CA ILE A 168 -7.34 -11.25 -4.40
C ILE A 168 -8.24 -12.28 -3.71
N CYS A 169 -8.43 -12.15 -2.39
CA CYS A 169 -9.29 -13.05 -1.61
C CYS A 169 -10.76 -13.03 -2.09
N MET A 170 -11.21 -11.95 -2.73
CA MET A 170 -12.57 -11.84 -3.28
C MET A 170 -12.68 -12.39 -4.71
N GLN A 171 -11.58 -12.81 -5.35
CA GLN A 171 -11.61 -13.39 -6.69
C GLN A 171 -11.98 -14.87 -6.66
N ASP A 172 -12.22 -15.43 -7.85
CA ASP A 172 -12.44 -16.86 -8.00
C ASP A 172 -11.21 -17.66 -7.51
N PRO A 173 -11.42 -18.91 -7.03
CA PRO A 173 -10.33 -19.71 -6.47
C PRO A 173 -9.15 -19.92 -7.42
N ALA A 174 -9.37 -20.01 -8.74
CA ALA A 174 -8.27 -20.25 -9.67
C ALA A 174 -7.34 -19.03 -9.73
N THR A 175 -7.90 -17.83 -9.90
CA THR A 175 -7.14 -16.58 -9.89
C THR A 175 -6.42 -16.36 -8.55
N ALA A 176 -7.11 -16.56 -7.43
CA ALA A 176 -6.53 -16.36 -6.10
C ALA A 176 -5.38 -17.33 -5.83
N ASN A 177 -5.54 -18.60 -6.20
CA ASN A 177 -4.52 -19.62 -6.03
C ASN A 177 -3.26 -19.35 -6.85
N MET A 178 -3.39 -18.86 -8.09
CA MET A 178 -2.24 -18.43 -8.90
C MET A 178 -1.43 -17.34 -8.20
N PHE A 179 -2.12 -16.35 -7.62
CA PHE A 179 -1.45 -15.31 -6.84
C PHE A 179 -0.75 -15.89 -5.61
N TYR A 180 -1.42 -16.76 -4.84
CA TYR A 180 -0.86 -17.30 -3.62
C TYR A 180 0.41 -18.12 -3.88
N GLN A 181 0.38 -18.99 -4.90
CA GLN A 181 1.55 -19.81 -5.26
C GLN A 181 2.74 -18.97 -5.71
N GLN A 182 2.49 -17.83 -6.38
CA GLN A 182 3.54 -17.01 -6.95
C GLN A 182 4.13 -15.98 -5.97
N TYR A 183 3.30 -15.40 -5.09
CA TYR A 183 3.67 -14.21 -4.31
C TYR A 183 3.51 -14.34 -2.80
N PHE A 184 2.78 -15.35 -2.28
CA PHE A 184 2.43 -15.36 -0.86
C PHE A 184 3.63 -15.49 0.06
N LEU A 185 4.50 -16.48 -0.17
CA LEU A 185 5.67 -16.72 0.71
C LEU A 185 6.67 -15.56 0.66
N THR A 186 6.91 -15.00 -0.53
CA THR A 186 7.81 -13.85 -0.69
C THR A 186 7.28 -12.62 0.03
N LEU A 187 5.97 -12.34 -0.06
CA LEU A 187 5.35 -11.26 0.70
C LEU A 187 5.45 -11.47 2.21
N VAL A 188 5.23 -12.70 2.73
CA VAL A 188 5.43 -12.99 4.16
C VAL A 188 6.88 -12.68 4.57
N ALA A 189 7.85 -13.16 3.80
CA ALA A 189 9.26 -12.93 4.07
C ALA A 189 9.63 -11.44 4.03
N ASP A 190 9.16 -10.71 3.03
CA ASP A 190 9.44 -9.28 2.86
C ASP A 190 8.82 -8.43 3.98
N VAL A 191 7.60 -8.74 4.43
CA VAL A 191 6.97 -8.02 5.54
C VAL A 191 7.63 -8.37 6.88
N LEU A 192 8.03 -9.64 7.10
CA LEU A 192 8.82 -10.02 8.27
C LEU A 192 10.19 -9.35 8.29
N PHE A 193 10.84 -9.22 7.12
CA PHE A 193 12.11 -8.50 6.98
C PHE A 193 11.97 -7.05 7.42
N VAL A 194 10.94 -6.33 6.96
CA VAL A 194 10.69 -4.94 7.34
C VAL A 194 10.26 -4.82 8.81
N LEU A 195 9.49 -5.78 9.33
CA LEU A 195 9.12 -5.82 10.75
C LEU A 195 10.35 -5.96 11.67
N ALA A 196 11.35 -6.71 11.22
CA ALA A 196 12.62 -6.93 11.90
C ALA A 196 13.63 -5.79 11.72
N ASP A 197 13.34 -4.78 10.89
CA ASP A 197 14.24 -3.67 10.62
C ASP A 197 14.01 -2.53 11.62
N THR A 198 15.08 -2.05 12.25
CA THR A 198 15.02 -0.95 13.21
C THR A 198 14.65 0.39 12.58
N ASP A 199 14.83 0.54 11.27
CA ASP A 199 14.52 1.78 10.54
C ASP A 199 13.03 1.88 10.14
N HIS A 200 12.25 0.79 10.25
CA HIS A 200 10.85 0.73 9.84
C HIS A 200 9.86 0.59 10.99
N LYS A 201 10.27 0.87 12.23
CA LYS A 201 9.43 0.77 13.44
C LYS A 201 8.10 1.52 13.34
N SER A 202 8.06 2.63 12.62
CA SER A 202 6.84 3.42 12.48
C SER A 202 5.73 2.74 11.68
N GLY A 203 6.09 1.80 10.79
CA GLY A 203 5.13 1.01 10.03
C GLY A 203 4.54 -0.17 10.81
N PHE A 204 4.93 -0.36 12.08
CA PHE A 204 4.61 -1.54 12.89
C PHE A 204 3.13 -1.92 12.86
N LYS A 205 2.23 -0.94 13.00
CA LYS A 205 0.78 -1.15 12.94
C LYS A 205 0.36 -1.85 11.65
N MET A 206 0.78 -1.33 10.50
CA MET A 206 0.38 -1.86 9.19
C MET A 206 1.10 -3.17 8.85
N GLN A 207 2.36 -3.33 9.28
CA GLN A 207 3.08 -4.61 9.19
C GLN A 207 2.32 -5.71 9.94
N CYS A 208 1.85 -5.42 11.16
CA CYS A 208 1.00 -6.33 11.93
C CYS A 208 -0.28 -6.68 11.17
N SER A 209 -0.99 -5.69 10.62
CA SER A 209 -2.23 -5.93 9.87
C SER A 209 -2.03 -6.82 8.64
N VAL A 210 -0.96 -6.59 7.86
CA VAL A 210 -0.64 -7.42 6.68
C VAL A 210 -0.34 -8.85 7.11
N LEU A 211 0.57 -9.06 8.09
CA LEU A 211 0.91 -10.39 8.57
C LEU A 211 -0.32 -11.10 9.15
N GLN A 212 -1.07 -10.43 10.02
CA GLN A 212 -2.30 -10.98 10.62
C GLN A 212 -3.24 -11.51 9.53
N ARG A 213 -3.46 -10.72 8.48
CA ARG A 213 -4.32 -11.11 7.36
C ARG A 213 -3.77 -12.34 6.64
N MET A 214 -2.48 -12.38 6.34
CA MET A 214 -1.86 -13.52 5.65
C MET A 214 -1.95 -14.81 6.47
N PHE A 215 -1.60 -14.78 7.76
CA PHE A 215 -1.72 -15.96 8.63
C PHE A 215 -3.17 -16.41 8.79
N ASN A 216 -4.12 -15.47 8.91
CA ASN A 216 -5.54 -15.78 8.99
C ASN A 216 -6.06 -16.48 7.71
N LEU A 217 -5.63 -16.05 6.51
CA LEU A 217 -6.02 -16.69 5.25
C LEU A 217 -5.58 -18.15 5.16
N VAL A 218 -4.39 -18.47 5.70
CA VAL A 218 -3.89 -19.85 5.73
C VAL A 218 -4.59 -20.66 6.81
N GLU A 219 -4.78 -20.10 8.01
CA GLU A 219 -5.43 -20.81 9.12
C GLU A 219 -6.89 -21.13 8.84
N THR A 220 -7.63 -20.22 8.19
CA THR A 220 -9.04 -20.42 7.82
C THR A 220 -9.25 -21.30 6.58
N GLY A 221 -8.17 -21.72 5.91
CA GLY A 221 -8.23 -22.53 4.70
C GLY A 221 -8.63 -21.76 3.43
N ALA A 222 -8.53 -20.43 3.44
CA ALA A 222 -8.79 -19.59 2.27
C ALA A 222 -7.72 -19.80 1.17
N VAL A 223 -6.49 -20.12 1.57
CA VAL A 223 -5.42 -20.55 0.66
C VAL A 223 -5.55 -22.05 0.40
N GLN A 224 -6.20 -22.41 -0.70
CA GLN A 224 -6.53 -23.80 -1.03
C GLN A 224 -5.39 -24.52 -1.76
N SER A 225 -4.69 -23.83 -2.66
CA SER A 225 -3.55 -24.41 -3.36
C SER A 225 -2.33 -24.58 -2.45
N PRO A 226 -1.51 -25.64 -2.66
CA PRO A 226 -0.27 -25.82 -1.92
C PRO A 226 0.65 -24.61 -2.09
N LEU A 227 1.11 -24.05 -0.97
CA LEU A 227 2.15 -23.01 -0.92
C LEU A 227 3.55 -23.54 -1.24
N PHE A 228 3.70 -24.86 -1.29
CA PHE A 228 4.94 -25.57 -1.55
C PHE A 228 4.87 -26.32 -2.86
N ASN A 229 6.03 -26.67 -3.42
CA ASN A 229 6.10 -27.57 -4.56
C ASN A 229 5.88 -29.02 -4.09
N PRO A 230 4.78 -29.70 -4.49
CA PRO A 230 4.51 -31.06 -4.05
C PRO A 230 5.53 -32.10 -4.52
N THR A 231 6.38 -31.77 -5.52
CA THR A 231 7.45 -32.66 -5.98
C THR A 231 8.72 -32.57 -5.11
N GLU A 232 8.86 -31.50 -4.34
CA GLU A 232 10.02 -31.25 -3.48
C GLU A 232 9.75 -31.62 -2.01
N VAL A 233 8.48 -31.66 -1.61
CA VAL A 233 8.05 -32.03 -0.26
C VAL A 233 7.63 -33.49 -0.21
N SER A 234 8.40 -34.30 0.54
CA SER A 234 8.18 -35.74 0.66
C SER A 234 7.08 -36.15 1.65
N ASP A 235 6.66 -35.25 2.55
CA ASP A 235 5.60 -35.53 3.54
C ASP A 235 4.22 -35.50 2.87
N PRO A 236 3.51 -36.64 2.76
CA PRO A 236 2.21 -36.71 2.11
C PRO A 236 1.10 -36.00 2.90
N ASN A 237 1.33 -35.68 4.17
CA ASN A 237 0.38 -34.99 5.04
C ASN A 237 0.73 -33.50 5.20
N MET A 238 1.61 -32.95 4.36
CA MET A 238 1.97 -31.54 4.44
C MET A 238 0.75 -30.66 4.13
N THR A 239 0.43 -29.76 5.07
CA THR A 239 -0.61 -28.74 4.92
C THR A 239 0.02 -27.35 4.76
N ASN A 240 -0.74 -26.40 4.23
CA ASN A 240 -0.28 -25.01 4.11
C ASN A 240 0.06 -24.40 5.49
N GLN A 241 -0.71 -24.72 6.52
CA GLN A 241 -0.45 -24.27 7.89
C GLN A 241 0.90 -24.79 8.39
N ARG A 242 1.15 -26.10 8.23
CA ARG A 242 2.40 -26.71 8.68
C ARG A 242 3.59 -26.18 7.89
N PHE A 243 3.47 -26.14 6.57
CA PHE A 243 4.53 -25.63 5.70
C PHE A 243 4.89 -24.18 6.03
N LEU A 244 3.88 -23.31 6.20
CA LEU A 244 4.12 -21.90 6.53
C LEU A 244 4.79 -21.73 7.90
N ARG A 245 4.43 -22.55 8.91
CA ARG A 245 5.13 -22.56 10.21
C ARG A 245 6.61 -22.88 10.03
N GLU A 246 6.91 -23.98 9.33
CA GLU A 246 8.30 -24.42 9.08
C GLU A 246 9.09 -23.36 8.28
N TYR A 247 8.46 -22.77 7.27
CA TYR A 247 9.05 -21.69 6.46
C TYR A 247 9.42 -20.46 7.31
N VAL A 248 8.48 -19.97 8.14
CA VAL A 248 8.72 -18.80 9.00
C VAL A 248 9.75 -19.09 10.08
N MET A 249 9.71 -20.28 10.71
CA MET A 249 10.74 -20.70 11.66
C MET A 249 12.14 -20.67 11.03
N ASN A 250 12.27 -21.16 9.79
CA ASN A 250 13.55 -21.13 9.06
C ASN A 250 14.03 -19.71 8.76
N ILE A 251 13.13 -18.81 8.34
CA ILE A 251 13.48 -17.39 8.13
C ILE A 251 14.04 -16.77 9.41
N LEU A 252 13.33 -16.96 10.53
CA LEU A 252 13.73 -16.36 11.81
C LEU A 252 15.03 -16.96 12.35
N HIS A 253 15.25 -18.26 12.19
CA HIS A 253 16.51 -18.89 12.56
C HIS A 253 17.70 -18.38 11.74
N ASN A 254 17.50 -18.14 10.45
CA ASN A 254 18.53 -17.59 9.58
C ASN A 254 18.82 -16.12 9.91
N ALA A 255 17.78 -15.32 10.17
CA ALA A 255 17.90 -13.91 10.52
C ALA A 255 18.49 -13.69 11.92
N PHE A 256 18.11 -14.54 12.88
CA PHE A 256 18.49 -14.42 14.29
C PHE A 256 19.04 -15.75 14.85
N PRO A 257 20.27 -16.15 14.47
CA PRO A 257 20.87 -17.43 14.89
C PRO A 257 21.05 -17.58 16.41
N HIS A 258 20.95 -16.47 17.14
CA HIS A 258 21.10 -16.42 18.59
C HIS A 258 19.81 -16.76 19.35
N LEU A 259 18.65 -16.80 18.69
CA LEU A 259 17.38 -17.16 19.32
C LEU A 259 17.29 -18.67 19.54
N GLN A 260 16.76 -19.06 20.70
CA GLN A 260 16.53 -20.46 21.01
C GLN A 260 15.38 -21.01 20.15
N SER A 261 15.49 -22.25 19.67
CA SER A 261 14.44 -22.89 18.85
C SER A 261 13.08 -22.94 19.54
N VAL A 262 13.04 -23.09 20.87
CA VAL A 262 11.79 -23.05 21.64
C VAL A 262 11.13 -21.67 21.55
N GLN A 263 11.91 -20.59 21.63
CA GLN A 263 11.41 -19.22 21.52
C GLN A 263 10.85 -18.94 20.13
N VAL A 264 11.58 -19.30 19.07
CA VAL A 264 11.13 -19.17 17.68
C VAL A 264 9.86 -19.98 17.44
N HIS A 265 9.81 -21.21 17.95
CA HIS A 265 8.64 -22.07 17.83
C HIS A 265 7.41 -21.46 18.50
N SER A 266 7.52 -21.06 19.78
CA SER A 266 6.42 -20.41 20.51
C SER A 266 5.94 -19.13 19.82
N PHE A 267 6.87 -18.33 19.28
CA PHE A 267 6.51 -17.15 18.51
C PHE A 267 5.67 -17.50 17.27
N VAL A 268 6.14 -18.44 16.44
CA VAL A 268 5.45 -18.80 15.21
C VAL A 268 4.08 -19.43 15.49
N ILE A 269 3.94 -20.25 16.54
CA ILE A 269 2.63 -20.78 16.95
C ILE A 269 1.66 -19.64 17.31
N GLY A 270 2.12 -18.64 18.08
CA GLY A 270 1.30 -17.48 18.43
C GLY A 270 0.80 -16.68 17.21
N LEU A 271 1.55 -16.63 16.11
CA LEU A 271 1.10 -15.99 14.85
C LEU A 271 -0.15 -16.68 14.26
N PHE A 272 -0.36 -17.97 14.49
CA PHE A 272 -1.55 -18.67 14.04
C PHE A 272 -2.68 -18.57 15.07
N GLU A 273 -2.37 -18.74 16.36
CA GLU A 273 -3.40 -18.77 17.41
C GLU A 273 -4.04 -17.39 17.65
N LEU A 274 -3.28 -16.31 17.48
CA LEU A 274 -3.72 -14.95 17.79
C LEU A 274 -4.24 -14.19 16.56
N ASN A 275 -4.25 -14.78 15.36
CA ASN A 275 -4.55 -14.05 14.12
C ASN A 275 -5.99 -13.52 14.02
N GLN A 276 -6.89 -13.91 14.92
CA GLN A 276 -8.27 -13.41 14.97
C GLN A 276 -8.44 -12.18 15.89
N ASP A 277 -7.45 -11.88 16.75
CA ASP A 277 -7.49 -10.76 17.69
C ASP A 277 -6.34 -9.80 17.40
N THR A 278 -6.64 -8.69 16.74
CA THR A 278 -5.63 -7.70 16.32
C THR A 278 -4.83 -7.14 17.49
N THR A 279 -5.44 -6.99 18.67
CA THR A 279 -4.75 -6.46 19.85
C THR A 279 -3.72 -7.46 20.36
N LYS A 280 -4.13 -8.72 20.51
CA LYS A 280 -3.23 -9.79 20.98
C LYS A 280 -2.15 -10.11 19.95
N PHE A 281 -2.49 -10.15 18.66
CA PHE A 281 -1.52 -10.40 17.59
C PHE A 281 -0.43 -9.31 17.55
N LYS A 282 -0.84 -8.04 17.64
CA LYS A 282 0.09 -6.91 17.70
C LYS A 282 0.96 -6.96 18.95
N LEU A 283 0.38 -7.26 20.12
CA LEU A 283 1.14 -7.40 21.36
C LEU A 283 2.18 -8.53 21.25
N HIS A 284 1.79 -9.68 20.70
CA HIS A 284 2.69 -10.82 20.49
C HIS A 284 3.87 -10.49 19.56
N LEU A 285 3.61 -9.77 18.46
CA LEU A 285 4.68 -9.26 17.59
C LEU A 285 5.59 -8.27 18.31
N ARG A 286 5.02 -7.35 19.09
CA ARG A 286 5.78 -6.35 19.85
C ARG A 286 6.69 -7.01 20.88
N ASP A 287 6.16 -7.93 21.66
CA ASP A 287 6.91 -8.64 22.71
C ASP A 287 8.06 -9.46 22.13
N PHE A 288 7.85 -10.08 20.96
CA PHE A 288 8.92 -10.75 20.23
C PHE A 288 10.00 -9.77 19.79
N LEU A 289 9.64 -8.63 19.18
CA LEU A 289 10.60 -7.63 18.75
C LEU A 289 11.42 -7.11 19.94
N ILE A 290 10.80 -6.78 21.07
CA ILE A 290 11.51 -6.31 22.27
C ILE A 290 12.51 -7.34 22.82
N GLN A 291 12.27 -8.63 22.61
CA GLN A 291 13.20 -9.70 23.00
C GLN A 291 14.43 -9.79 22.08
N LEU A 292 14.36 -9.25 20.86
CA LEU A 292 15.50 -9.17 19.95
C LEU A 292 16.51 -8.16 20.49
N LYS A 293 17.79 -8.52 20.50
CA LYS A 293 18.85 -7.64 21.03
C LYS A 293 18.98 -6.35 20.22
N GLU A 294 18.67 -6.43 18.93
CA GLU A 294 18.66 -5.33 17.96
C GLU A 294 17.60 -4.26 18.31
N PHE A 295 16.57 -4.64 19.06
CA PHE A 295 15.50 -3.77 19.54
C PHE A 295 15.63 -3.46 21.05
N ALA A 296 16.74 -3.84 21.68
CA ALA A 296 17.04 -3.46 23.06
C ALA A 296 17.41 -1.97 23.10
N GLY A 297 16.44 -1.10 23.39
CA GLY A 297 16.65 0.35 23.41
C GLY A 297 15.34 1.14 23.29
N ASP A 298 15.38 2.23 22.49
CA ASP A 298 14.21 3.06 22.25
C ASP A 298 13.17 2.34 21.38
N ASN A 299 12.04 2.05 22.00
CA ASN A 299 10.90 1.34 21.42
C ASN A 299 9.64 2.22 21.37
N ALA A 300 9.77 3.54 21.55
CA ALA A 300 8.62 4.45 21.56
C ALA A 300 7.80 4.38 20.26
N ASP A 301 8.45 4.13 19.12
CA ASP A 301 7.78 4.03 17.83
C ASP A 301 6.83 2.82 17.72
N LEU A 302 7.09 1.74 18.47
CA LEU A 302 6.21 0.56 18.50
C LEU A 302 4.86 0.86 19.19
N TYR A 303 4.75 1.97 19.92
CA TYR A 303 3.57 2.42 20.65
C TYR A 303 2.90 3.66 20.04
N LEU A 304 3.26 4.04 18.79
CA LEU A 304 2.71 5.23 18.14
C LEU A 304 1.18 5.22 18.09
N GLU A 305 0.58 4.08 17.75
CA GLU A 305 -0.87 3.95 17.66
C GLU A 305 -1.55 4.17 19.02
N GLU A 306 -1.03 3.58 20.10
CA GLU A 306 -1.58 3.77 21.43
C GLU A 306 -1.51 5.24 21.86
N ARG A 307 -0.42 5.94 21.52
CA ARG A 307 -0.25 7.37 21.80
C ARG A 307 -1.19 8.24 20.96
N GLU A 308 -1.40 7.90 19.68
CA GLU A 308 -2.34 8.58 18.80
C GLU A 308 -3.78 8.41 19.29
N ALA A 309 -4.16 7.19 19.67
CA ALA A 309 -5.49 6.88 20.22
C ALA A 309 -5.75 7.62 21.54
N GLU A 310 -4.76 7.66 22.46
CA GLU A 310 -4.87 8.43 23.70
C GLU A 310 -5.00 9.93 23.43
N ALA A 311 -4.22 10.47 22.50
CA ALA A 311 -4.28 11.88 22.11
C ALA A 311 -5.61 12.25 21.45
N GLU A 312 -6.16 11.37 20.61
CA GLU A 312 -7.47 11.55 19.98
C GLU A 312 -8.60 11.49 21.01
N GLN A 313 -8.58 10.51 21.91
CA GLN A 313 -9.54 10.40 23.00
C GLN A 313 -9.52 11.64 23.90
N ARG A 314 -8.31 12.12 24.23
CA ARG A 314 -8.14 13.34 25.03
C ARG A 314 -8.69 14.56 24.31
N LYS A 315 -8.37 14.75 23.02
CA LYS A 315 -8.93 15.84 22.21
C LYS A 315 -10.45 15.78 22.15
N LYS A 316 -11.02 14.58 22.02
CA LYS A 316 -12.47 14.37 22.00
C LYS A 316 -13.10 14.77 23.34
N THR A 317 -12.54 14.33 24.47
CA THR A 317 -13.03 14.71 25.79
C THR A 317 -12.88 16.23 26.06
N GLU A 318 -11.76 16.83 25.63
CA GLU A 318 -11.55 18.28 25.71
C GLU A 318 -12.58 19.05 24.88
N MET A 319 -12.87 18.60 23.64
CA MET A 319 -13.91 19.17 22.78
C MET A 319 -15.31 19.01 23.38
N GLU A 320 -15.66 17.83 23.89
CA GLU A 320 -16.94 17.57 24.57
C GLU A 320 -17.14 18.46 25.79
N ASN A 321 -16.07 18.74 26.55
CA ASN A 321 -16.11 19.68 27.67
C ASN A 321 -16.19 21.12 27.21
N ALA A 322 -15.52 21.48 26.11
CA ALA A 322 -15.58 22.83 25.55
C ALA A 322 -16.98 23.16 25.00
N LEU A 323 -17.67 22.21 24.37
CA LEU A 323 -19.04 22.37 23.89
C LEU A 323 -20.06 22.62 25.01
N LYS A 324 -19.78 22.18 26.25
CA LYS A 324 -20.65 22.45 27.42
C LYS A 324 -20.57 23.90 27.91
N ILE A 325 -19.57 24.68 27.46
CA ILE A 325 -19.35 26.07 27.87
C ILE A 325 -19.65 26.99 26.69
N PRO A 326 -20.77 27.76 26.72
CA PRO A 326 -21.11 28.67 25.64
C PRO A 326 -19.98 29.67 25.33
N GLY A 327 -19.61 29.79 24.06
CA GLY A 327 -18.58 30.73 23.59
C GLY A 327 -17.14 30.22 23.63
N LEU A 328 -16.88 29.00 24.14
CA LEU A 328 -15.54 28.43 24.20
C LEU A 328 -15.10 27.76 22.88
N VAL A 329 -16.06 27.30 22.07
CA VAL A 329 -15.85 26.76 20.72
C VAL A 329 -16.26 27.80 19.69
N LYS A 330 -15.43 28.03 18.66
CA LYS A 330 -15.76 28.96 17.58
C LYS A 330 -16.96 28.45 16.77
N PRO A 331 -17.83 29.32 16.25
CA PRO A 331 -18.97 28.90 15.44
C PRO A 331 -18.61 28.04 14.22
N SER A 332 -17.44 28.26 13.60
CA SER A 332 -16.94 27.45 12.48
C SER A 332 -16.54 26.02 12.86
N ASP A 333 -16.29 25.79 14.15
CA ASP A 333 -15.74 24.55 14.68
C ASP A 333 -16.81 23.75 15.45
N LEU A 334 -18.05 24.25 15.48
CA LEU A 334 -19.19 23.51 16.00
C LEU A 334 -19.52 22.34 15.06
N PRO A 335 -19.94 21.19 15.60
CA PRO A 335 -20.50 20.14 14.77
C PRO A 335 -21.67 20.73 13.98
N MET A 336 -21.66 20.53 12.65
CA MET A 336 -22.80 20.94 11.84
C MET A 336 -24.03 20.20 12.37
N GLU A 337 -25.09 20.93 12.71
CA GLU A 337 -26.37 20.32 13.01
C GLU A 337 -26.82 19.60 11.73
N ASP A 338 -26.95 18.28 11.79
CA ASP A 338 -27.61 17.51 10.74
C ASP A 338 -29.08 17.99 10.69
N GLU A 339 -29.45 18.77 9.66
CA GLU A 339 -30.85 19.05 9.31
C GLU A 339 -31.52 17.83 8.66
#